data_AF-A0A352X3X4-F1
#
_entry.id   AF-A0A352X3X4-F1
#
_cell.length_a   1.000
_cell.length_b   1.000
_cell.length_c   1.000
_cell.angle_alpha   90.00
_cell.angle_beta   90.00
_cell.angle_gamma   90.00
#
_symmetry.space_group_name_H-M   'P 1'
#
loop_
_entity.id
_entity.type
_entity.pdbx_description
1 polymer ?
#
loop_
_entity_poly.entity_id
_entity_poly.type
_entity_poly.pdbx_seq_one_letter_code
_entity_poly.pdbx_strand_id
1 'polypeptide(L)'
;QIKSLIKKVQGKVEDAVSRVVDFVVEKGKSLLGGGGGTNSAQIDPNPDQKVQEGLRAIDTEDRRHRQDGKITKENAQKVASNVKNNYSVFNSITVIDGVKNWNYDYVIARSKITGGEKAEGNQDEDINRAKTAFGKDTFSTQQLMALLGGGLRTAQRKVKKWTENPEVYGCYLVPGTRDQYTFDRDKVLSSNPQEGKHPSMYVDSDTWEILPKYRKDMRDRFYKKRFRDDMRAEVLRQAYAGTDKNGTPLYRCYNTDYTQLQGPNHKELSPYGGQGGAQIDHIGDVVDHWKDKEGNNMTQEQRNDWYDNPDNLRILCESCNKAKKGKSQGRFIFKVGLNFRGPNEE
;
A
#
# COMPACT_ATOMS: atom_id res chain seq x y z
N GLN A 1 21.76 -71.20 24.23
CA GLN A 1 21.30 -71.16 22.81
C GLN A 1 20.14 -70.18 22.56
N ILE A 2 19.29 -69.85 23.55
CA ILE A 2 18.18 -68.88 23.38
C ILE A 2 18.65 -67.42 23.12
N LYS A 3 19.74 -66.97 23.76
CA LYS A 3 20.32 -65.63 23.55
C LYS A 3 20.84 -65.38 22.12
N SER A 4 21.29 -66.40 21.39
CA SER A 4 21.76 -66.23 20.00
C SER A 4 20.60 -66.23 18.99
N LEU A 5 19.49 -66.89 19.29
CA LEU A 5 18.25 -66.83 18.50
C LEU A 5 17.54 -65.48 18.68
N ILE A 6 17.45 -64.95 19.90
CA ILE A 6 16.87 -63.62 20.16
C ILE A 6 17.68 -62.52 19.45
N LYS A 7 19.02 -62.56 19.49
CA LYS A 7 19.85 -61.60 18.73
C LYS A 7 19.70 -61.74 17.21
N LYS A 8 19.50 -62.95 16.67
CA LYS A 8 19.30 -63.17 15.22
C LYS A 8 17.91 -62.75 14.74
N VAL A 9 16.89 -62.87 15.59
CA VAL A 9 15.53 -62.38 15.31
C VAL A 9 15.45 -60.86 15.52
N GLN A 10 16.10 -60.31 16.55
CA GLN A 10 16.26 -58.86 16.73
C GLN A 10 17.02 -58.23 15.55
N GLY A 11 18.15 -58.80 15.12
CA GLY A 11 18.90 -58.29 13.96
C GLY A 11 18.14 -58.38 12.63
N LYS A 12 17.28 -59.40 12.43
CA LYS A 12 16.44 -59.52 11.22
C LYS A 12 15.24 -58.58 11.22
N VAL A 13 14.69 -58.26 12.41
CA VAL A 13 13.63 -57.26 12.57
C VAL A 13 14.23 -55.85 12.46
N GLU A 14 15.42 -55.60 13.02
CA GLU A 14 16.18 -54.37 12.86
C GLU A 14 16.58 -54.13 11.39
N ASP A 15 17.03 -55.16 10.65
CA ASP A 15 17.33 -55.06 9.21
C ASP A 15 16.08 -54.81 8.34
N ALA A 16 14.94 -55.43 8.67
CA ALA A 16 13.69 -55.23 7.93
C ALA A 16 13.08 -53.85 8.21
N VAL A 17 13.18 -53.35 9.44
CA VAL A 17 12.78 -52.00 9.82
C VAL A 17 13.74 -50.98 9.18
N SER A 18 15.06 -51.20 9.23
CA SER A 18 16.05 -50.29 8.62
C SER A 18 15.85 -50.17 7.11
N ARG A 19 15.55 -51.26 6.39
CA ARG A 19 15.31 -51.21 4.93
C ARG A 19 14.07 -50.43 4.52
N VAL A 20 12.98 -50.51 5.30
CA VAL A 20 11.77 -49.70 5.05
C VAL A 20 12.05 -48.23 5.36
N VAL A 21 12.95 -47.96 6.31
CA VAL A 21 13.34 -46.61 6.75
C VAL A 21 14.25 -45.93 5.73
N ASP A 22 15.25 -46.64 5.22
CA ASP A 22 16.10 -46.14 4.15
C ASP A 22 15.25 -45.87 2.89
N PHE A 23 14.35 -46.79 2.53
CA PHE A 23 13.44 -46.60 1.39
C PHE A 23 12.56 -45.34 1.49
N VAL A 24 12.04 -45.02 2.69
CA VAL A 24 11.17 -43.85 2.91
C VAL A 24 11.98 -42.55 3.02
N VAL A 25 13.14 -42.56 3.68
CA VAL A 25 14.05 -41.40 3.75
C VAL A 25 14.65 -41.07 2.38
N GLU A 26 14.97 -42.09 1.58
CA GLU A 26 15.54 -41.94 0.25
C GLU A 26 14.48 -41.46 -0.76
N LYS A 27 13.24 -41.97 -0.67
CA LYS A 27 12.08 -41.40 -1.39
C LYS A 27 11.82 -39.95 -1.01
N GLY A 28 11.78 -39.62 0.28
CA GLY A 28 11.55 -38.25 0.76
C GLY A 28 12.64 -37.26 0.34
N LYS A 29 13.92 -37.68 0.34
CA LYS A 29 15.05 -36.88 -0.17
C LYS A 29 15.01 -36.72 -1.69
N SER A 30 14.67 -37.78 -2.43
CA SER A 30 14.56 -37.74 -3.89
C SER A 30 13.47 -36.79 -4.39
N LEU A 31 12.44 -36.54 -3.57
CA LEU A 31 11.31 -35.65 -3.87
C LEU A 31 11.53 -34.20 -3.41
N LEU A 32 12.68 -33.89 -2.79
CA LEU A 32 12.99 -32.59 -2.19
C LEU A 32 14.31 -31.97 -2.66
N GLY A 33 14.91 -32.51 -3.73
CA GLY A 33 15.93 -31.83 -4.54
C GLY A 33 17.38 -32.13 -4.15
N GLY A 34 18.07 -32.87 -5.02
CA GLY A 34 19.52 -33.00 -5.06
C GLY A 34 19.96 -33.12 -6.52
N GLY A 35 20.70 -32.13 -7.02
CA GLY A 35 21.03 -31.97 -8.43
C GLY A 35 21.90 -33.10 -9.02
N GLY A 36 21.52 -33.53 -10.22
CA GLY A 36 22.28 -34.43 -11.08
C GLY A 36 21.49 -34.67 -12.36
N GLY A 37 21.84 -33.97 -13.44
CA GLY A 37 21.04 -33.90 -14.65
C GLY A 37 20.80 -35.25 -15.31
N THR A 38 19.55 -35.49 -15.72
CA THR A 38 19.16 -36.13 -16.98
C THR A 38 17.67 -35.87 -17.21
N ASN A 39 17.32 -35.49 -18.43
CA ASN A 39 15.96 -35.13 -18.85
C ASN A 39 14.98 -36.29 -18.65
N SER A 40 14.12 -36.19 -17.64
CA SER A 40 12.79 -36.79 -17.64
C SER A 40 11.87 -35.89 -16.79
N ALA A 41 10.68 -35.58 -17.31
CA ALA A 41 9.71 -34.71 -16.67
C ALA A 41 9.16 -35.39 -15.39
N GLN A 42 9.85 -35.17 -14.28
CA GLN A 42 9.46 -35.67 -12.97
C GLN A 42 8.52 -34.66 -12.34
N ILE A 43 7.23 -34.99 -12.31
CA ILE A 43 6.19 -34.22 -11.63
C ILE A 43 6.58 -34.13 -10.15
N ASP A 44 6.93 -32.93 -9.69
CA ASP A 44 7.20 -32.63 -8.28
C ASP A 44 5.94 -33.03 -7.47
N PRO A 45 6.02 -33.95 -6.48
CA PRO A 45 4.83 -34.47 -5.83
C PRO A 45 4.08 -33.34 -5.13
N ASN A 46 2.75 -33.41 -5.21
CA ASN A 46 1.84 -32.45 -4.59
C ASN A 46 2.26 -32.22 -3.12
N PRO A 47 2.35 -30.96 -2.65
CA PRO A 47 2.57 -30.61 -1.23
C PRO A 47 1.84 -31.51 -0.23
N ASP A 48 0.61 -31.94 -0.52
CA ASP A 48 -0.17 -32.83 0.34
C ASP A 48 0.49 -34.20 0.54
N GLN A 49 1.12 -34.76 -0.50
CA GLN A 49 1.83 -36.04 -0.41
C GLN A 49 3.07 -35.91 0.49
N LYS A 50 3.83 -34.81 0.36
CA LYS A 50 5.00 -34.54 1.20
C LYS A 50 4.61 -34.40 2.68
N VAL A 51 3.46 -33.78 2.98
CA VAL A 51 2.92 -33.70 4.34
C VAL A 51 2.54 -35.10 4.86
N GLN A 52 1.82 -35.91 4.06
CA GLN A 52 1.40 -37.26 4.47
C GLN A 52 2.59 -38.18 4.74
N GLU A 53 3.64 -38.12 3.92
CA GLU A 53 4.89 -38.85 4.15
C GLU A 53 5.56 -38.43 5.46
N GLY A 54 5.64 -37.12 5.70
CA GLY A 54 6.16 -36.57 6.95
C GLY A 54 5.37 -37.03 8.19
N LEU A 55 4.04 -37.06 8.12
CA LEU A 55 3.19 -37.54 9.22
C LEU A 55 3.37 -39.05 9.47
N ARG A 56 3.51 -39.86 8.42
CA ARG A 56 3.85 -41.29 8.56
C ARG A 56 5.23 -41.49 9.19
N ALA A 57 6.18 -40.59 8.92
CA ALA A 57 7.50 -40.63 9.52
C ALA A 57 7.46 -40.34 11.03
N ILE A 58 6.57 -39.44 11.50
CA ILE A 58 6.32 -39.24 12.93
C ILE A 58 5.87 -40.54 13.57
N ASP A 59 4.84 -41.20 13.04
CA ASP A 59 4.34 -42.44 13.64
C ASP A 59 5.36 -43.58 13.58
N THR A 60 6.15 -43.67 12.50
CA THR A 60 7.20 -44.68 12.36
C THR A 60 8.33 -44.46 13.37
N GLU A 61 8.81 -43.22 13.51
CA GLU A 61 9.88 -42.86 14.42
C GLU A 61 9.41 -42.97 15.88
N ASP A 62 8.18 -42.52 16.19
CA ASP A 62 7.57 -42.63 17.52
C ASP A 62 7.52 -44.10 17.99
N ARG A 63 7.11 -45.02 17.11
CA ARG A 63 7.11 -46.46 17.38
C ARG A 63 8.48 -47.01 17.76
N ARG A 64 9.59 -46.44 17.27
CA ARG A 64 10.96 -46.89 17.62
C ARG A 64 11.34 -46.56 19.06
N HIS A 65 10.76 -45.50 19.62
CA HIS A 65 11.08 -45.02 20.96
C HIS A 65 10.06 -45.45 22.02
N ARG A 66 9.01 -46.19 21.62
CA ARG A 66 8.03 -46.74 22.55
C ARG A 66 8.62 -47.95 23.30
N GLN A 67 8.40 -47.98 24.61
CA GLN A 67 8.62 -49.14 25.45
C GLN A 67 7.28 -49.48 26.13
N ASP A 68 6.85 -50.73 26.05
CA ASP A 68 5.53 -51.19 26.54
C ASP A 68 4.35 -50.34 26.03
N GLY A 69 4.45 -49.92 24.76
CA GLY A 69 3.43 -49.09 24.10
C GLY A 69 3.39 -47.62 24.53
N LYS A 70 4.32 -47.16 25.38
CA LYS A 70 4.40 -45.78 25.89
C LYS A 70 5.69 -45.10 25.42
N ILE A 71 5.65 -43.79 25.24
CA ILE A 71 6.82 -42.97 24.91
C ILE A 71 7.01 -41.86 25.96
N THR A 72 8.26 -41.56 26.31
CA THR A 72 8.59 -40.44 27.20
C THR A 72 8.55 -39.12 26.43
N LYS A 73 8.30 -38.00 27.13
CA LYS A 73 8.32 -36.65 26.52
C LYS A 73 9.61 -36.37 25.75
N GLU A 74 10.73 -36.78 26.33
CA GLU A 74 12.07 -36.54 25.81
C GLU A 74 12.33 -37.34 24.53
N ASN A 75 11.83 -38.56 24.46
CA ASN A 75 11.86 -39.34 23.22
C ASN A 75 10.88 -38.80 22.18
N ALA A 76 9.69 -38.34 22.59
CA ALA A 76 8.77 -37.66 21.68
C ALA A 76 9.40 -36.38 21.09
N GLN A 77 10.19 -35.64 21.86
CA GLN A 77 10.92 -34.46 21.37
C GLN A 77 12.03 -34.84 20.38
N LYS A 78 12.71 -35.98 20.58
CA LYS A 78 13.66 -36.53 19.61
C LYS A 78 12.97 -36.91 18.30
N VAL A 79 11.80 -37.55 18.37
CA VAL A 79 10.96 -37.86 17.20
C VAL A 79 10.65 -36.58 16.41
N ALA A 80 10.10 -35.55 17.09
CA ALA A 80 9.76 -34.28 16.46
C ALA A 80 10.96 -33.62 15.78
N SER A 81 12.11 -33.59 16.47
CA SER A 81 13.35 -33.00 15.95
C SER A 81 13.90 -33.77 14.74
N ASN A 82 13.92 -35.11 14.81
CA ASN A 82 14.39 -35.97 13.74
C ASN A 82 13.51 -35.82 12.48
N VAL A 83 12.19 -35.84 12.64
CA VAL A 83 11.28 -35.69 11.50
C VAL A 83 11.37 -34.29 10.91
N LYS A 84 11.37 -33.23 11.73
CA LYS A 84 11.51 -31.86 11.22
C LYS A 84 12.80 -31.67 10.43
N ASN A 85 13.91 -32.27 10.87
CA ASN A 85 15.20 -32.15 10.18
C ASN A 85 15.24 -32.92 8.87
N ASN A 86 14.52 -34.04 8.77
CA ASN A 86 14.51 -34.89 7.58
C ASN A 86 13.40 -34.52 6.59
N TYR A 87 12.37 -33.79 7.00
CA TYR A 87 11.21 -33.41 6.19
C TYR A 87 11.02 -31.89 6.20
N SER A 88 11.59 -31.21 5.19
CA SER A 88 11.55 -29.74 5.06
C SER A 88 10.15 -29.15 4.83
N VAL A 89 9.14 -30.00 4.60
CA VAL A 89 7.73 -29.61 4.53
C VAL A 89 7.21 -29.05 5.85
N PHE A 90 7.81 -29.43 6.98
CA PHE A 90 7.45 -28.89 8.30
C PHE A 90 8.35 -27.71 8.66
N ASN A 91 7.73 -26.55 8.90
CA ASN A 91 8.39 -25.40 9.50
C ASN A 91 8.70 -25.67 10.99
N SER A 92 7.75 -26.27 11.69
CA SER A 92 7.91 -26.69 13.09
C SER A 92 7.12 -27.95 13.39
N ILE A 93 7.63 -28.75 14.32
CA ILE A 93 6.91 -29.85 14.99
C ILE A 93 7.18 -29.69 16.49
N THR A 94 6.13 -29.62 17.30
CA THR A 94 6.19 -29.35 18.74
C THR A 94 5.42 -30.42 19.49
N VAL A 95 6.01 -30.94 20.56
CA VAL A 95 5.36 -31.94 21.42
C VAL A 95 4.49 -31.23 22.46
N ILE A 96 3.22 -31.58 22.49
CA ILE A 96 2.22 -31.05 23.42
C ILE A 96 1.68 -32.18 24.31
N ASP A 97 1.34 -31.85 25.56
CA ASP A 97 0.78 -32.80 26.51
C ASP A 97 -0.72 -33.01 26.23
N GLY A 98 -1.07 -34.19 25.73
CA GLY A 98 -2.44 -34.60 25.43
C GLY A 98 -3.11 -35.34 26.58
N VAL A 99 -2.59 -35.23 27.81
CA VAL A 99 -3.01 -35.92 29.06
C VAL A 99 -2.75 -37.43 29.03
N LYS A 100 -3.21 -38.12 28.00
CA LYS A 100 -3.01 -39.58 27.80
C LYS A 100 -1.83 -39.89 26.89
N ASN A 101 -1.55 -39.02 25.92
CA ASN A 101 -0.54 -39.21 24.89
C ASN A 101 0.30 -37.93 24.74
N TRP A 102 1.53 -38.09 24.26
CA TRP A 102 2.27 -36.96 23.68
C TRP A 102 1.73 -36.73 22.26
N ASN A 103 1.10 -35.58 22.04
CA ASN A 103 0.59 -35.19 20.73
C ASN A 103 1.63 -34.30 20.03
N TYR A 104 1.58 -34.27 18.70
CA TYR A 104 2.48 -33.46 17.87
C TYR A 104 1.67 -32.35 17.20
N ASP A 105 1.93 -31.11 17.60
CA ASP A 105 1.47 -29.93 16.89
C ASP A 105 2.49 -29.56 15.82
N TYR A 106 2.07 -29.22 14.61
CA TYR A 106 2.99 -28.93 13.51
C TYR A 106 2.51 -27.78 12.63
N VAL A 107 3.48 -27.03 12.11
CA VAL A 107 3.25 -25.97 11.12
C VAL A 107 3.97 -26.37 9.85
N ILE A 108 3.25 -26.42 8.73
CA ILE A 108 3.86 -26.65 7.42
C ILE A 108 4.59 -25.38 6.96
N ALA A 109 5.80 -25.55 6.42
CA ALA A 109 6.50 -24.49 5.72
C ALA A 109 5.61 -24.12 4.53
N ARG A 110 5.16 -22.86 4.46
CA ARG A 110 4.32 -22.40 3.35
C ARG A 110 5.05 -22.70 2.04
N SER A 111 4.61 -23.74 1.34
CA SER A 111 4.99 -23.95 -0.04
C SER A 111 4.32 -22.80 -0.79
N LYS A 112 5.11 -21.82 -1.24
CA LYS A 112 4.64 -20.99 -2.35
C LYS A 112 4.51 -21.95 -3.53
N ILE A 113 3.29 -22.42 -3.76
CA ILE A 113 2.95 -22.98 -5.05
C ILE A 113 2.97 -21.77 -5.97
N THR A 114 4.01 -21.63 -6.78
CA THR A 114 3.87 -20.86 -8.00
C THR A 114 2.85 -21.65 -8.82
N GLY A 115 1.64 -21.11 -8.97
CA GLY A 115 0.75 -21.60 -10.02
C GLY A 115 1.48 -21.52 -11.37
N GLY A 116 0.94 -22.13 -12.41
CA GLY A 116 1.42 -21.88 -13.78
C GLY A 116 1.61 -20.37 -14.01
N GLU A 117 2.53 -19.98 -14.89
CA GLU A 117 2.65 -18.58 -15.28
C GLU A 117 1.25 -18.02 -15.49
N LYS A 118 0.94 -16.92 -14.79
CA LYS A 118 -0.34 -16.25 -15.00
C LYS A 118 -0.37 -15.99 -16.50
N ALA A 119 -1.30 -16.63 -17.22
CA ALA A 119 -1.52 -16.33 -18.61
C ALA A 119 -1.57 -14.81 -18.74
N GLU A 120 -0.86 -14.26 -19.71
CA GLU A 120 -1.06 -12.86 -20.11
C GLU A 120 -2.51 -12.75 -20.60
N GLY A 121 -3.44 -12.53 -19.67
CA GLY A 121 -4.87 -12.72 -19.94
C GLY A 121 -5.80 -12.02 -18.95
N ASN A 122 -5.41 -11.82 -17.68
CA ASN A 122 -6.21 -10.96 -16.77
C ASN A 122 -5.84 -9.47 -16.85
N GLN A 123 -5.08 -9.09 -17.87
CA GLN A 123 -4.60 -7.72 -18.05
C GLN A 123 -5.71 -6.81 -18.57
N ASP A 124 -6.61 -7.36 -19.40
CA ASP A 124 -7.79 -6.67 -19.89
C ASP A 124 -8.82 -6.47 -18.77
N GLU A 125 -8.98 -7.43 -17.85
CA GLU A 125 -9.87 -7.25 -16.71
C GLU A 125 -9.41 -6.12 -15.77
N ASP A 126 -8.13 -6.06 -15.43
CA ASP A 126 -7.62 -5.04 -14.51
C ASP A 126 -7.70 -3.63 -15.12
N ILE A 127 -7.44 -3.50 -16.43
CA ILE A 127 -7.60 -2.21 -17.10
C ILE A 127 -9.07 -1.85 -17.33
N ASN A 128 -9.95 -2.82 -17.63
CA ASN A 128 -11.38 -2.58 -17.76
C ASN A 128 -11.99 -2.17 -16.42
N ARG A 129 -11.57 -2.79 -15.31
CA ARG A 129 -11.93 -2.37 -13.95
C ARG A 129 -11.46 -0.96 -13.66
N ALA A 130 -10.22 -0.62 -14.01
CA ALA A 130 -9.69 0.73 -13.84
C ALA A 130 -10.45 1.76 -14.69
N LYS A 131 -10.73 1.46 -15.97
CA LYS A 131 -11.55 2.30 -16.86
C LYS A 131 -12.95 2.51 -16.32
N THR A 132 -13.57 1.46 -15.78
CA THR A 132 -14.89 1.53 -15.17
C THR A 132 -14.89 2.38 -13.90
N ALA A 133 -13.89 2.21 -13.04
CA ALA A 133 -13.81 2.89 -11.76
C ALA A 133 -13.40 4.36 -11.87
N PHE A 134 -12.48 4.69 -12.77
CA PHE A 134 -11.93 6.03 -12.90
C PHE A 134 -12.54 6.81 -14.06
N GLY A 135 -13.10 6.16 -15.08
CA GLY A 135 -13.72 6.83 -16.21
C GLY A 135 -12.81 7.89 -16.84
N LYS A 136 -13.28 9.15 -16.85
CA LYS A 136 -12.52 10.32 -17.30
C LYS A 136 -11.68 10.97 -16.21
N ASP A 137 -11.79 10.55 -14.96
CA ASP A 137 -11.06 11.14 -13.84
C ASP A 137 -9.59 10.77 -13.85
N THR A 138 -8.82 11.48 -13.04
CA THR A 138 -7.41 11.17 -12.79
C THR A 138 -7.28 10.22 -11.60
N PHE A 139 -6.26 9.38 -11.62
CA PHE A 139 -5.99 8.43 -10.53
C PHE A 139 -4.49 8.25 -10.30
N SER A 140 -4.12 7.95 -9.06
CA SER A 140 -2.76 7.60 -8.65
C SER A 140 -2.51 6.09 -8.68
N THR A 141 -1.23 5.69 -8.64
CA THR A 141 -0.86 4.29 -8.41
C THR A 141 -1.46 3.73 -7.12
N GLN A 142 -1.58 4.54 -6.06
CA GLN A 142 -2.16 4.10 -4.78
C GLN A 142 -3.66 3.82 -4.91
N GLN A 143 -4.40 4.66 -5.62
CA GLN A 143 -5.82 4.43 -5.91
C GLN A 143 -6.00 3.17 -6.77
N LEU A 144 -5.15 2.96 -7.78
CA LEU A 144 -5.17 1.74 -8.57
C LEU A 144 -4.88 0.49 -7.72
N MET A 145 -3.88 0.56 -6.83
CA MET A 145 -3.55 -0.51 -5.89
C MET A 145 -4.75 -0.88 -5.01
N ALA A 146 -5.43 0.14 -4.45
CA ALA A 146 -6.62 -0.05 -3.62
C ALA A 146 -7.76 -0.70 -4.42
N LEU A 147 -7.99 -0.25 -5.65
CA LEU A 147 -9.01 -0.80 -6.54
C LEU A 147 -8.76 -2.27 -6.89
N LEU A 148 -7.51 -2.62 -7.22
CA LEU A 148 -7.16 -3.95 -7.71
C LEU A 148 -6.89 -4.96 -6.58
N GLY A 149 -6.78 -4.52 -5.33
CA GLY A 149 -6.59 -5.41 -4.18
C GLY A 149 -5.21 -6.08 -4.13
N GLY A 150 -4.13 -5.35 -4.43
CA GLY A 150 -2.77 -5.88 -4.51
C GLY A 150 -1.69 -5.00 -3.88
N GLY A 151 -0.42 -5.33 -4.14
CA GLY A 151 0.73 -4.54 -3.66
C GLY A 151 1.08 -3.34 -4.56
N LEU A 152 1.65 -2.30 -3.97
CA LEU A 152 2.01 -1.06 -4.68
C LEU A 152 2.88 -1.30 -5.92
N ARG A 153 3.89 -2.19 -5.82
CA ARG A 153 4.75 -2.56 -6.96
C ARG A 153 3.98 -3.15 -8.13
N THR A 154 2.90 -3.89 -7.86
CA THR A 154 2.06 -4.47 -8.92
C THR A 154 1.29 -3.39 -9.64
N ALA A 155 0.72 -2.43 -8.91
CA ALA A 155 0.06 -1.27 -9.51
C ALA A 155 1.05 -0.42 -10.33
N GLN A 156 2.26 -0.17 -9.81
CA GLN A 156 3.32 0.57 -10.52
C GLN A 156 3.70 -0.10 -11.85
N ARG A 157 3.88 -1.42 -11.85
CA ARG A 157 4.19 -2.17 -13.08
C ARG A 157 3.05 -2.06 -14.10
N LYS A 158 1.80 -2.07 -13.64
CA LYS A 158 0.62 -1.95 -14.52
C LYS A 158 0.51 -0.57 -15.14
N VAL A 159 0.53 0.50 -14.34
CA VAL A 159 0.47 1.86 -14.88
C VAL A 159 1.62 2.13 -15.84
N LYS A 160 2.85 1.70 -15.49
CA LYS A 160 4.01 1.82 -16.39
C LYS A 160 3.73 1.16 -17.75
N LYS A 161 3.31 -0.11 -17.75
CA LYS A 161 2.96 -0.83 -18.98
C LYS A 161 1.86 -0.13 -19.78
N TRP A 162 0.81 0.33 -19.10
CA TRP A 162 -0.33 1.01 -19.73
C TRP A 162 0.07 2.34 -20.36
N THR A 163 0.92 3.11 -19.69
CA THR A 163 1.41 4.41 -20.19
C THR A 163 2.52 4.28 -21.23
N GLU A 164 3.27 3.19 -21.27
CA GLU A 164 4.27 2.90 -22.32
C GLU A 164 3.59 2.50 -23.64
N ASN A 165 2.33 2.04 -23.60
CA ASN A 165 1.56 1.62 -24.78
C ASN A 165 0.16 2.27 -24.77
N PRO A 166 0.08 3.62 -24.80
CA PRO A 166 -1.17 4.34 -24.62
C PRO A 166 -2.19 4.09 -25.74
N GLU A 167 -1.74 3.77 -26.95
CA GLU A 167 -2.62 3.43 -28.08
C GLU A 167 -3.39 2.12 -27.85
N VAL A 168 -2.81 1.20 -27.07
CA VAL A 168 -3.41 -0.10 -26.74
C VAL A 168 -4.32 0.04 -25.53
N TYR A 169 -3.83 0.71 -24.50
CA TYR A 169 -4.46 0.72 -23.19
C TYR A 169 -5.36 1.94 -22.95
N GLY A 170 -5.20 3.00 -23.75
CA GLY A 170 -5.89 4.28 -23.58
C GLY A 170 -5.57 4.94 -22.24
N CYS A 171 -4.42 4.65 -21.64
CA CYS A 171 -4.00 5.17 -20.34
C CYS A 171 -2.80 6.11 -20.54
N TYR A 172 -2.87 7.28 -19.93
CA TYR A 172 -1.89 8.33 -20.14
C TYR A 172 -1.39 8.85 -18.79
N LEU A 173 -0.09 9.14 -18.71
CA LEU A 173 0.47 9.92 -17.60
C LEU A 173 0.01 11.37 -17.78
N VAL A 174 -0.63 11.94 -16.75
CA VAL A 174 -1.03 13.34 -16.76
C VAL A 174 0.24 14.20 -16.77
N PRO A 175 0.43 15.07 -17.77
CA PRO A 175 1.63 15.89 -17.91
C PRO A 175 1.95 16.68 -16.64
N GLY A 176 3.22 16.68 -16.22
CA GLY A 176 3.67 17.39 -15.02
C GLY A 176 3.38 16.76 -13.69
N THR A 177 2.79 15.57 -13.70
CA THR A 177 2.58 14.78 -12.51
C THR A 177 3.61 13.66 -12.47
N ARG A 178 3.93 13.19 -11.25
CA ARG A 178 4.81 12.02 -11.08
C ARG A 178 4.05 10.70 -10.98
N ASP A 179 2.76 10.77 -10.65
CA ASP A 179 1.94 9.61 -10.24
C ASP A 179 0.45 9.93 -10.39
N GLN A 180 0.05 10.57 -11.50
CA GLN A 180 -1.36 10.74 -11.88
C GLN A 180 -1.55 10.27 -13.31
N TYR A 181 -2.57 9.45 -13.50
CA TYR A 181 -2.89 8.82 -14.77
C TYR A 181 -4.34 9.09 -15.12
N THR A 182 -4.70 9.00 -16.39
CA THR A 182 -6.08 9.16 -16.85
C THR A 182 -6.34 8.30 -18.07
N PHE A 183 -7.61 7.92 -18.28
CA PHE A 183 -8.05 7.32 -19.53
C PHE A 183 -8.66 8.34 -20.51
N ASP A 184 -8.67 9.62 -20.14
CA ASP A 184 -9.14 10.72 -20.97
C ASP A 184 -7.97 11.31 -21.76
N ARG A 185 -7.93 11.04 -23.08
CA ARG A 185 -6.90 11.55 -23.97
C ARG A 185 -6.90 13.08 -24.03
N ASP A 186 -8.06 13.71 -23.88
CA ASP A 186 -8.18 15.17 -23.99
C ASP A 186 -7.52 15.87 -22.81
N LYS A 187 -7.44 15.22 -21.63
CA LYS A 187 -6.68 15.72 -20.47
C LYS A 187 -5.17 15.68 -20.67
N VAL A 188 -4.70 14.99 -21.71
CA VAL A 188 -3.28 14.88 -22.08
C VAL A 188 -2.99 15.79 -23.28
N LEU A 189 -3.90 15.83 -24.25
CA LEU A 189 -3.83 16.69 -25.43
C LEU A 189 -4.12 18.17 -25.13
N SER A 190 -4.85 18.49 -24.06
CA SER A 190 -4.97 19.87 -23.57
C SER A 190 -3.63 20.45 -23.12
N SER A 191 -2.64 19.59 -22.85
CA SER A 191 -1.24 19.96 -22.91
C SER A 191 -0.76 19.79 -24.36
N ASN A 192 -1.11 20.74 -25.24
CA ASN A 192 -0.37 20.90 -26.48
C ASN A 192 1.13 20.92 -26.14
N PRO A 193 2.01 20.34 -26.98
CA PRO A 193 3.44 20.57 -26.84
C PRO A 193 3.62 22.08 -26.79
N GLN A 194 4.01 22.56 -25.63
CA GLN A 194 4.21 23.97 -25.40
C GLN A 194 5.48 24.33 -26.17
N GLU A 195 5.30 24.91 -27.36
CA GLU A 195 6.42 25.27 -28.21
C GLU A 195 7.16 26.48 -27.63
N GLY A 196 8.49 26.42 -27.63
CA GLY A 196 9.35 27.48 -27.15
C GLY A 196 9.77 27.35 -25.69
N LYS A 197 10.46 28.39 -25.20
CA LYS A 197 10.99 28.44 -23.84
C LYS A 197 9.98 29.06 -22.90
N HIS A 198 9.78 28.45 -21.73
CA HIS A 198 8.96 29.08 -20.70
C HIS A 198 9.62 30.39 -20.22
N PRO A 199 8.90 31.52 -20.16
CA PRO A 199 9.48 32.83 -19.80
C PRO A 199 9.74 33.04 -18.30
N SER A 200 9.45 32.05 -17.45
CA SER A 200 9.50 32.21 -15.99
C SER A 200 10.82 31.70 -15.46
N MET A 201 11.50 32.48 -14.62
CA MET A 201 12.73 32.09 -13.93
C MET A 201 12.53 30.96 -12.92
N TYR A 202 11.27 30.63 -12.60
CA TYR A 202 10.91 29.57 -11.66
C TYR A 202 10.70 28.22 -12.35
N VAL A 203 10.72 28.21 -13.67
CA VAL A 203 10.39 27.09 -14.52
C VAL A 203 11.61 26.71 -15.34
N ASP A 204 11.86 25.42 -15.49
CA ASP A 204 12.82 24.91 -16.44
C ASP A 204 12.33 25.23 -17.86
N SER A 205 13.13 25.98 -18.62
CA SER A 205 12.67 26.58 -19.89
C SER A 205 12.22 25.55 -20.91
N ASP A 206 12.76 24.33 -20.85
CA ASP A 206 12.60 23.31 -21.88
C ASP A 206 11.53 22.29 -21.46
N THR A 207 11.46 21.96 -20.16
CA THR A 207 10.49 20.98 -19.64
C THR A 207 9.20 21.61 -19.12
N TRP A 208 9.18 22.93 -18.92
CA TRP A 208 8.05 23.69 -18.37
C TRP A 208 7.62 23.19 -16.98
N GLU A 209 8.56 22.57 -16.25
CA GLU A 209 8.38 22.18 -14.87
C GLU A 209 8.96 23.21 -13.91
N ILE A 210 8.30 23.44 -12.78
CA ILE A 210 8.89 24.19 -11.67
C ILE A 210 10.26 23.61 -11.31
N LEU A 211 11.27 24.48 -11.20
CA LEU A 211 12.63 24.08 -10.88
C LEU A 211 12.69 23.34 -9.53
N PRO A 212 13.48 22.25 -9.39
CA PRO A 212 13.51 21.42 -8.18
C PRO A 212 13.65 22.18 -6.86
N LYS A 213 14.46 23.27 -6.84
CA LYS A 213 14.67 24.12 -5.66
C LYS A 213 13.39 24.81 -5.15
N TYR A 214 12.36 24.97 -5.97
CA TYR A 214 11.11 25.64 -5.61
C TYR A 214 9.97 24.67 -5.25
N ARG A 215 10.13 23.37 -5.51
CA ARG A 215 9.07 22.35 -5.35
C ARG A 215 8.67 22.09 -3.90
N LYS A 216 9.53 22.39 -2.92
CA LYS A 216 9.24 22.18 -1.49
C LYS A 216 8.29 23.23 -0.92
N ASP A 217 8.33 24.44 -1.48
CA ASP A 217 7.60 25.59 -0.94
C ASP A 217 6.53 26.08 -1.93
N MET A 218 6.00 25.19 -2.77
CA MET A 218 5.05 25.53 -3.85
C MET A 218 3.94 26.46 -3.39
N ARG A 219 3.25 26.09 -2.31
CA ARG A 219 2.15 26.88 -1.74
C ARG A 219 2.64 28.25 -1.30
N ASP A 220 3.63 28.30 -0.40
CA ASP A 220 4.09 29.53 0.23
C ASP A 220 4.80 30.49 -0.74
N ARG A 221 5.37 29.95 -1.83
CA ARG A 221 6.06 30.72 -2.86
C ARG A 221 5.10 31.28 -3.91
N PHE A 222 4.20 30.45 -4.43
CA PHE A 222 3.39 30.82 -5.59
C PHE A 222 2.00 31.38 -5.22
N TYR A 223 1.60 31.23 -3.97
CA TYR A 223 0.47 31.92 -3.36
C TYR A 223 0.97 32.80 -2.22
N LYS A 224 0.91 34.11 -2.40
CA LYS A 224 1.22 35.03 -1.30
C LYS A 224 0.12 34.92 -0.27
N LYS A 225 0.49 34.69 0.99
CA LYS A 225 -0.41 34.82 2.14
C LYS A 225 -0.65 36.31 2.45
N ARG A 226 -1.14 37.06 1.46
CA ARG A 226 -1.66 38.41 1.69
C ARG A 226 -3.09 38.26 2.21
N PHE A 227 -3.24 37.55 3.34
CA PHE A 227 -4.43 37.69 4.17
C PHE A 227 -4.43 39.13 4.68
N ARG A 228 -4.79 40.06 3.80
CA ARG A 228 -4.84 41.48 4.10
C ARG A 228 -5.84 41.64 5.24
N ASP A 229 -5.54 42.52 6.17
CA ASP A 229 -6.32 42.65 7.40
C ASP A 229 -7.82 42.93 7.12
N ASP A 230 -8.12 43.57 5.99
CA ASP A 230 -9.47 43.81 5.45
C ASP A 230 -10.19 42.52 5.03
N MET A 231 -9.56 41.62 4.28
CA MET A 231 -10.15 40.35 3.87
C MET A 231 -10.38 39.41 5.06
N ARG A 232 -9.47 39.46 6.04
CA ARG A 232 -9.65 38.75 7.31
C ARG A 232 -10.86 39.27 8.08
N ALA A 233 -11.06 40.59 8.14
CA ALA A 233 -12.21 41.18 8.80
C ALA A 233 -13.53 40.73 8.15
N GLU A 234 -13.56 40.63 6.82
CA GLU A 234 -14.74 40.15 6.08
C GLU A 234 -15.07 38.69 6.41
N VAL A 235 -14.09 37.78 6.35
CA VAL A 235 -14.30 36.37 6.71
C VAL A 235 -14.76 36.21 8.16
N LEU A 236 -14.19 37.00 9.07
CA LEU A 236 -14.60 37.01 10.48
C LEU A 236 -16.03 37.55 10.65
N ARG A 237 -16.39 38.61 9.93
CA ARG A 237 -17.74 39.19 9.95
C ARG A 237 -18.79 38.17 9.51
N GLN A 238 -18.52 37.41 8.43
CA GLN A 238 -19.41 36.37 7.93
C GLN A 238 -19.61 35.23 8.93
N ALA A 239 -18.57 34.89 9.70
CA ALA A 239 -18.62 33.81 10.69
C ALA A 239 -19.06 34.27 12.10
N TYR A 240 -19.22 35.58 12.34
CA TYR A 240 -19.47 36.11 13.67
C TYR A 240 -20.78 35.58 14.27
N ALA A 241 -20.74 35.18 15.54
CA ALA A 241 -21.84 34.50 16.23
C ALA A 241 -22.27 35.17 17.54
N GLY A 242 -21.64 36.29 17.90
CA GLY A 242 -21.82 36.95 19.19
C GLY A 242 -20.55 36.94 20.04
N THR A 243 -20.70 37.20 21.33
CA THR A 243 -19.60 37.27 22.30
C THR A 243 -19.85 36.35 23.48
N ASP A 244 -18.78 35.87 24.12
CA ASP A 244 -18.88 35.18 25.40
C ASP A 244 -19.19 36.15 26.56
N LYS A 245 -19.32 35.61 27.77
CA LYS A 245 -19.57 36.37 29.02
C LYS A 245 -18.48 37.41 29.35
N ASN A 246 -17.30 37.29 28.76
CA ASN A 246 -16.18 38.21 28.96
C ASN A 246 -16.07 39.22 27.81
N GLY A 247 -17.02 39.23 26.86
CA GLY A 247 -16.98 40.09 25.68
C GLY A 247 -16.07 39.57 24.56
N THR A 248 -15.59 38.33 24.62
CA THR A 248 -14.72 37.75 23.59
C THR A 248 -15.55 37.37 22.35
N PRO A 249 -15.22 37.88 21.15
CA PRO A 249 -15.91 37.50 19.92
C PRO A 249 -15.83 36.00 19.63
N LEU A 250 -16.97 35.39 19.32
CA LEU A 250 -17.11 33.99 18.96
C LEU A 250 -17.52 33.85 17.50
N TYR A 251 -16.97 32.84 16.83
CA TYR A 251 -17.19 32.60 15.41
C TYR A 251 -17.70 31.18 15.17
N ARG A 252 -18.66 31.04 14.25
CA ARG A 252 -19.16 29.76 13.77
C ARG A 252 -18.10 29.08 12.92
N CYS A 253 -17.84 27.82 13.22
CA CYS A 253 -17.11 26.96 12.32
C CYS A 253 -17.98 26.66 11.09
N TYR A 254 -17.52 27.03 9.89
CA TYR A 254 -18.28 26.92 8.66
C TYR A 254 -18.29 25.48 8.11
N ASN A 255 -19.45 25.05 7.60
CA ASN A 255 -19.71 23.74 6.99
C ASN A 255 -19.74 22.54 7.97
N THR A 256 -20.46 22.70 9.08
CA THR A 256 -20.66 21.68 10.11
C THR A 256 -22.00 20.95 10.01
N ASP A 257 -22.89 21.35 9.11
CA ASP A 257 -24.20 20.73 8.94
C ASP A 257 -24.10 19.26 8.53
N TYR A 258 -22.95 18.89 7.96
CA TYR A 258 -22.56 17.51 7.72
C TYR A 258 -21.57 17.05 8.81
N THR A 259 -22.07 16.29 9.79
CA THR A 259 -21.30 15.72 10.91
C THR A 259 -20.03 14.96 10.46
N GLN A 260 -20.06 14.35 9.28
CA GLN A 260 -18.93 13.64 8.66
C GLN A 260 -17.71 14.51 8.29
N LEU A 261 -17.85 15.84 8.29
CA LEU A 261 -16.77 16.79 8.03
C LEU A 261 -16.20 17.43 9.31
N GLN A 262 -16.80 17.13 10.48
CA GLN A 262 -16.36 17.67 11.76
C GLN A 262 -15.15 16.89 12.31
N GLY A 263 -14.25 17.61 12.97
CA GLY A 263 -13.19 16.97 13.75
C GLY A 263 -13.75 16.36 15.05
N PRO A 264 -13.03 15.42 15.68
CA PRO A 264 -13.50 14.70 16.87
C PRO A 264 -13.78 15.60 18.09
N ASN A 265 -13.18 16.80 18.13
CA ASN A 265 -13.35 17.80 19.19
C ASN A 265 -13.92 19.10 18.59
N HIS A 266 -14.90 18.97 17.69
CA HIS A 266 -15.55 20.11 17.07
C HIS A 266 -16.15 21.06 18.14
N LYS A 267 -16.05 22.36 17.85
CA LYS A 267 -16.66 23.43 18.64
C LYS A 267 -17.49 24.26 17.68
N GLU A 268 -18.79 24.36 17.94
CA GLU A 268 -19.70 25.16 17.11
C GLU A 268 -19.24 26.63 17.08
N LEU A 269 -18.91 27.15 18.28
CA LEU A 269 -18.42 28.49 18.50
C LEU A 269 -17.01 28.44 19.08
N SER A 270 -16.10 29.23 18.51
CA SER A 270 -14.74 29.34 19.01
C SER A 270 -14.24 30.77 18.92
N PRO A 271 -13.45 31.25 19.90
CA PRO A 271 -12.73 32.51 19.74
C PRO A 271 -11.75 32.38 18.57
N TYR A 272 -11.51 33.49 17.87
CA TYR A 272 -10.54 33.51 16.77
C TYR A 272 -9.11 33.66 17.32
N GLY A 273 -8.18 32.87 16.78
CA GLY A 273 -6.78 32.93 17.18
C GLY A 273 -6.49 32.31 18.55
N GLY A 274 -5.21 32.20 18.90
CA GLY A 274 -4.75 31.51 20.11
C GLY A 274 -4.76 29.98 19.99
N GLN A 275 -4.24 29.30 21.00
CA GLN A 275 -4.25 27.84 21.08
C GLN A 275 -5.69 27.36 21.33
N GLY A 276 -6.19 26.41 20.53
CA GLY A 276 -7.58 25.97 20.63
C GLY A 276 -8.60 26.83 19.89
N GLY A 277 -8.16 27.93 19.27
CA GLY A 277 -9.02 28.91 18.59
C GLY A 277 -9.39 28.56 17.16
N ALA A 278 -10.29 29.35 16.59
CA ALA A 278 -10.71 29.26 15.20
C ALA A 278 -9.62 29.82 14.28
N GLN A 279 -9.51 29.23 13.10
CA GLN A 279 -8.49 29.53 12.09
C GLN A 279 -9.17 29.77 10.75
N ILE A 280 -8.60 30.68 9.95
CA ILE A 280 -9.01 30.86 8.55
C ILE A 280 -8.32 29.77 7.72
N ASP A 281 -9.10 29.13 6.85
CA ASP A 281 -8.59 28.19 5.85
C ASP A 281 -9.43 28.25 4.58
N HIS A 282 -8.90 27.70 3.48
CA HIS A 282 -9.60 27.67 2.20
C HIS A 282 -10.76 26.66 2.23
N ILE A 283 -11.87 26.99 1.55
CA ILE A 283 -13.01 26.09 1.36
C ILE A 283 -12.56 24.88 0.54
N GLY A 284 -12.03 25.12 -0.66
CA GLY A 284 -11.34 24.11 -1.47
C GLY A 284 -9.86 24.00 -1.14
N ASP A 285 -9.24 22.85 -1.41
CA ASP A 285 -7.79 22.73 -1.22
C ASP A 285 -7.03 23.51 -2.28
N VAL A 286 -5.97 24.21 -1.86
CA VAL A 286 -5.11 25.02 -2.75
C VAL A 286 -4.46 24.17 -3.83
N VAL A 287 -4.25 22.88 -3.55
CA VAL A 287 -3.73 21.93 -4.53
C VAL A 287 -4.74 21.65 -5.64
N ASP A 288 -6.03 21.57 -5.30
CA ASP A 288 -7.09 21.39 -6.29
C ASP A 288 -7.24 22.65 -7.14
N HIS A 289 -7.15 23.83 -6.54
CA HIS A 289 -7.07 25.06 -7.31
C HIS A 289 -5.87 25.07 -8.28
N TRP A 290 -4.70 24.66 -7.79
CA TRP A 290 -3.49 24.59 -8.60
C TRP A 290 -3.63 23.66 -9.81
N LYS A 291 -4.20 22.47 -9.62
CA LYS A 291 -4.20 21.40 -10.64
C LYS A 291 -5.48 21.35 -11.48
N ASP A 292 -6.64 21.63 -10.89
CA ASP A 292 -7.97 21.45 -11.50
C ASP A 292 -8.62 22.79 -11.90
N LYS A 293 -8.15 23.92 -11.36
CA LYS A 293 -8.70 25.27 -11.63
C LYS A 293 -7.66 26.22 -12.20
N GLU A 294 -6.74 25.68 -12.99
CA GLU A 294 -5.76 26.44 -13.75
C GLU A 294 -4.77 27.29 -12.93
N GLY A 295 -4.66 27.12 -11.61
CA GLY A 295 -3.69 27.90 -10.82
C GLY A 295 -2.25 27.73 -11.31
N ASN A 296 -1.90 26.58 -11.89
CA ASN A 296 -0.62 26.32 -12.54
C ASN A 296 -0.45 26.98 -13.94
N ASN A 297 -1.47 27.68 -14.46
CA ASN A 297 -1.48 28.38 -15.75
C ASN A 297 -2.06 29.80 -15.61
N MET A 298 -1.66 30.50 -14.56
CA MET A 298 -2.14 31.86 -14.26
C MET A 298 -1.00 32.75 -13.78
N THR A 299 -1.21 34.05 -13.82
CA THR A 299 -0.27 34.99 -13.21
C THR A 299 -0.23 34.83 -11.70
N GLN A 300 0.81 35.36 -11.05
CA GLN A 300 0.83 35.40 -9.59
C GLN A 300 -0.33 36.22 -9.01
N GLU A 301 -0.71 37.32 -9.66
CA GLU A 301 -1.80 38.19 -9.23
C GLU A 301 -3.12 37.41 -9.19
N GLN A 302 -3.50 36.77 -10.29
CA GLN A 302 -4.72 35.95 -10.38
C GLN A 302 -4.78 34.85 -9.31
N ARG A 303 -3.65 34.17 -9.06
CA ARG A 303 -3.58 33.17 -7.99
C ARG A 303 -3.80 33.77 -6.61
N ASN A 304 -3.25 34.96 -6.35
CA ASN A 304 -3.44 35.64 -5.07
C ASN A 304 -4.87 36.15 -4.91
N ASP A 305 -5.47 36.69 -5.98
CA ASP A 305 -6.87 37.12 -5.96
C ASP A 305 -7.79 35.97 -5.58
N TRP A 306 -7.59 34.77 -6.15
CA TRP A 306 -8.31 33.58 -5.72
C TRP A 306 -8.02 33.22 -4.26
N TYR A 307 -6.73 33.20 -3.87
CA TYR A 307 -6.27 32.76 -2.55
C TYR A 307 -6.75 33.65 -1.42
N ASP A 308 -6.89 34.95 -1.67
CA ASP A 308 -7.25 35.97 -0.68
C ASP A 308 -8.75 36.32 -0.71
N ASN A 309 -9.51 35.87 -1.73
CA ASN A 309 -10.96 36.13 -1.83
C ASN A 309 -11.73 35.48 -0.65
N PRO A 310 -12.51 36.27 0.14
CA PRO A 310 -13.34 35.76 1.23
C PRO A 310 -14.28 34.61 0.85
N ASP A 311 -14.79 34.59 -0.39
CA ASP A 311 -15.67 33.52 -0.88
C ASP A 311 -14.95 32.17 -1.01
N ASN A 312 -13.61 32.16 -1.06
CA ASN A 312 -12.79 30.96 -1.05
C ASN A 312 -12.27 30.60 0.34
N LEU A 313 -12.59 31.39 1.36
CA LEU A 313 -12.11 31.27 2.73
C LEU A 313 -13.25 30.90 3.68
N ARG A 314 -12.86 30.35 4.83
CA ARG A 314 -13.81 30.00 5.91
C ARG A 314 -13.13 29.98 7.26
N ILE A 315 -13.94 30.09 8.31
CA ILE A 315 -13.53 29.84 9.68
C ILE A 315 -13.72 28.36 10.05
N LEU A 316 -12.68 27.75 10.59
CA LEU A 316 -12.72 26.39 11.15
C LEU A 316 -12.18 26.40 12.58
N CYS A 317 -12.83 25.68 13.50
CA CYS A 317 -12.18 25.40 14.79
C CYS A 317 -10.94 24.52 14.59
N GLU A 318 -9.98 24.57 15.52
CA GLU A 318 -8.71 23.83 15.41
C GLU A 318 -8.92 22.34 15.10
N SER A 319 -9.91 21.69 15.74
CA SER A 319 -10.21 20.27 15.52
C SER A 319 -10.66 20.00 14.09
N CYS A 320 -11.52 20.85 13.52
CA CYS A 320 -11.99 20.69 12.14
C CYS A 320 -10.89 20.99 11.13
N ASN A 321 -10.05 22.00 11.38
CA ASN A 321 -8.91 22.28 10.52
C ASN A 321 -7.90 21.12 10.52
N LYS A 322 -7.64 20.51 11.68
CA LYS A 322 -6.80 19.31 11.77
C LYS A 322 -7.41 18.12 11.02
N ALA A 323 -8.71 17.89 11.16
CA ALA A 323 -9.41 16.81 10.46
C ALA A 323 -9.36 16.99 8.93
N LYS A 324 -9.47 18.22 8.44
CA LYS A 324 -9.28 18.55 7.02
C LYS A 324 -7.85 18.22 6.56
N LYS A 325 -6.83 18.66 7.29
CA LYS A 325 -5.41 18.40 6.98
C LYS A 325 -5.02 16.91 7.06
N GLY A 326 -5.76 16.11 7.83
CA GLY A 326 -5.57 14.66 7.94
C GLY A 326 -6.03 13.87 6.72
N LYS A 327 -6.86 14.46 5.84
CA LYS A 327 -7.17 13.89 4.52
C LYS A 327 -5.98 14.17 3.61
N SER A 328 -5.56 13.17 2.83
CA SER A 328 -4.46 13.27 1.86
C SER A 328 -4.60 14.53 1.01
N GLN A 329 -3.92 15.62 1.40
CA GLN A 329 -3.81 16.81 0.58
C GLN A 329 -3.20 16.34 -0.74
N GLY A 330 -3.83 16.66 -1.87
CA GLY A 330 -3.29 16.29 -3.18
C GLY A 330 -1.83 16.72 -3.31
N ARG A 331 -1.10 16.15 -4.26
CA ARG A 331 0.26 16.63 -4.57
C ARG A 331 0.18 17.71 -5.63
N PHE A 332 0.95 18.79 -5.43
CA PHE A 332 1.17 19.78 -6.48
C PHE A 332 1.78 19.08 -7.71
N ILE A 333 1.26 19.44 -8.87
CA ILE A 333 1.85 19.08 -10.17
C ILE A 333 2.91 20.12 -10.51
N PHE A 334 4.03 19.70 -11.08
CA PHE A 334 5.15 20.62 -11.33
C PHE A 334 5.13 21.25 -12.71
N LYS A 335 4.44 20.66 -13.69
CA LYS A 335 4.26 21.31 -14.99
C LYS A 335 3.28 22.45 -14.86
N VAL A 336 3.63 23.54 -15.54
CA VAL A 336 2.85 24.76 -15.56
C VAL A 336 2.42 25.10 -16.99
N GLY A 337 1.40 25.94 -17.09
CA GLY A 337 0.92 26.47 -18.35
C GLY A 337 1.71 27.71 -18.81
N LEU A 338 1.55 28.12 -20.08
CA LEU A 338 2.25 29.27 -20.68
C LEU A 338 2.06 30.57 -19.90
N ASN A 339 0.89 30.74 -19.30
CA ASN A 339 0.54 31.96 -18.57
C ASN A 339 1.06 31.95 -17.13
N PHE A 340 1.77 30.89 -16.72
CA PHE A 340 2.33 30.85 -15.39
C PHE A 340 3.38 31.95 -15.21
N ARG A 341 3.19 32.75 -14.16
CA ARG A 341 4.17 33.75 -13.71
C ARG A 341 4.44 33.56 -12.24
N GLY A 342 5.70 33.39 -11.88
CA GLY A 342 6.13 33.29 -10.51
C GLY A 342 6.16 34.65 -9.81
N PRO A 343 6.71 34.70 -8.59
CA PRO A 343 6.81 35.95 -7.87
C PRO A 343 7.57 37.04 -8.60
N ASN A 344 6.93 38.21 -8.72
CA ASN A 344 7.48 39.42 -9.34
C ASN A 344 7.72 39.29 -10.86
N GLU A 345 6.96 38.42 -11.53
CA GLU A 345 6.93 38.28 -12.99
C GLU A 345 5.56 38.73 -13.52
N GLU A 346 5.56 39.37 -14.70
CA GLU A 346 4.35 39.87 -15.40
C GLU A 346 3.86 38.91 -16.48
#